data_AF-F3GFP8-F1
#
_entry.id   AF-F3GFP8-F1
#
_cell.length_a   1.000
_cell.length_b   1.000
_cell.length_c   1.000
_cell.angle_alpha   90.00
_cell.angle_beta   90.00
_cell.angle_gamma   90.00
#
_symmetry.space_group_name_H-M   'P 1'
#
loop_
_entity.id
_entity.type
_entity.pdbx_description
1 polymer ?
#
loop_
_entity_poly.entity_id
_entity_poly.type
_entity_poly.pdbx_seq_one_letter_code
_entity_poly.pdbx_strand_id
1 'polypeptide(L)'
;AAFGRARMAGFEATGLICEVMNDDGTMSRRAELEAFAQQHDIKIGTIADLIHYRMIHERTVQRIAEQPMDSELGSFNLVTYRDSVEGDVHLALTLGTICAEEPTLVRVHNMDPLRDLLMVNQPGRWSLRAAMRAVNEAGSGVVLLLGHPLDGDVLLAHIRETAGQQPIKTPTTYSTVGAGSQILRDLGVRKMRLMSSPMKFNAISGFDLEVVEYVPSE
;
A
#
# COMPACT_ATOMS: atom_id res chain seq x y z
N ALA A 1 -17.85 2.16 8.06
CA ALA A 1 -18.34 0.86 7.53
C ALA A 1 -19.80 0.92 7.07
N ALA A 2 -20.75 1.33 7.92
CA ALA A 2 -22.18 1.36 7.57
C ALA A 2 -22.50 2.27 6.37
N PHE A 3 -22.06 3.53 6.38
CA PHE A 3 -22.27 4.46 5.27
C PHE A 3 -21.69 3.97 3.94
N GLY A 4 -20.49 3.38 3.98
CA GLY A 4 -19.84 2.82 2.78
C GLY A 4 -20.65 1.68 2.16
N ARG A 5 -21.24 0.80 2.98
CA ARG A 5 -22.13 -0.27 2.50
C ARG A 5 -23.43 0.26 1.92
N ALA A 6 -24.05 1.25 2.54
CA ALA A 6 -25.26 1.89 2.01
C ALA A 6 -25.01 2.48 0.61
N ARG A 7 -23.91 3.21 0.44
CA ARG A 7 -23.47 3.74 -0.85
C ARG A 7 -23.23 2.65 -1.88
N MET A 8 -22.52 1.58 -1.52
CA MET A 8 -22.27 0.43 -2.40
C MET A 8 -23.55 -0.28 -2.85
N ALA A 9 -24.58 -0.26 -2.02
CA ALA A 9 -25.90 -0.81 -2.34
C ALA A 9 -26.78 0.16 -3.15
N GLY A 10 -26.28 1.34 -3.53
CA GLY A 10 -27.00 2.34 -4.32
C GLY A 10 -27.97 3.21 -3.52
N PHE A 11 -27.90 3.17 -2.19
CA PHE A 11 -28.70 4.03 -1.31
C PHE A 11 -27.94 5.30 -0.90
N GLU A 12 -28.65 6.23 -0.28
CA GLU A 12 -28.03 7.37 0.41
C GLU A 12 -27.02 6.87 1.46
N ALA A 13 -25.94 7.62 1.67
CA ALA A 13 -24.84 7.24 2.56
C ALA A 13 -25.20 7.39 4.05
N THR A 14 -26.29 6.74 4.47
CA THR A 14 -26.87 6.76 5.81
C THR A 14 -27.08 5.32 6.29
N GLY A 15 -26.82 5.04 7.57
CA GLY A 15 -27.00 3.72 8.14
C GLY A 15 -27.20 3.73 9.64
N LEU A 16 -28.00 2.79 10.14
CA LEU A 16 -28.19 2.52 11.57
C LEU A 16 -27.23 1.39 11.98
N ILE A 17 -26.60 1.54 13.15
CA ILE A 17 -25.81 0.49 13.78
C ILE A 17 -26.29 0.26 15.20
N CYS A 18 -26.25 -0.99 15.65
CA CYS A 18 -26.47 -1.39 17.03
C CYS A 18 -25.43 -2.47 17.36
N GLU A 19 -24.84 -2.39 18.55
CA GLU A 19 -23.91 -3.40 19.02
C GLU A 19 -24.68 -4.63 19.50
N VAL A 20 -24.18 -5.82 19.18
CA VAL A 20 -24.78 -7.09 19.62
C VAL A 20 -24.14 -7.49 20.94
N MET A 21 -24.99 -7.74 21.94
CA MET A 21 -24.60 -8.19 23.27
C MET A 21 -25.15 -9.60 23.51
N ASN A 22 -24.45 -10.36 24.32
CA ASN A 22 -24.92 -11.63 24.85
C ASN A 22 -25.99 -11.39 25.94
N ASP A 23 -26.78 -12.42 26.24
CA ASP A 23 -27.85 -12.34 27.26
C ASP A 23 -27.32 -12.05 28.67
N ASP A 24 -26.04 -12.35 28.94
CA ASP A 24 -25.35 -12.06 30.19
C ASP A 24 -24.84 -10.61 30.29
N GLY A 25 -25.09 -9.79 29.26
CA GLY A 25 -24.67 -8.40 29.18
C GLY A 25 -23.23 -8.19 28.71
N THR A 26 -22.50 -9.26 28.35
CA THR A 26 -21.16 -9.15 27.76
C THR A 26 -21.23 -8.85 26.26
N MET A 27 -20.16 -8.25 25.71
CA MET A 27 -20.06 -7.95 24.28
C MET A 27 -19.81 -9.21 23.46
N SER A 28 -20.64 -9.45 22.44
CA SER A 28 -20.51 -10.65 21.61
C SER A 28 -19.18 -10.67 20.84
N ARG A 29 -18.47 -11.80 20.89
CA ARG A 29 -17.24 -12.06 20.16
C ARG A 29 -17.52 -12.81 18.86
N ARG A 30 -16.49 -13.03 18.04
CA ARG A 30 -16.63 -13.58 16.68
C ARG A 30 -17.46 -14.87 16.62
N ALA A 31 -17.20 -15.85 17.48
CA ALA A 31 -17.92 -17.12 17.46
C ALA A 31 -19.42 -16.95 17.79
N GLU A 32 -19.74 -16.08 18.74
CA GLU A 32 -21.11 -15.76 19.13
C GLU A 32 -21.84 -15.00 18.01
N LEU A 33 -21.15 -14.06 17.36
CA LEU A 33 -21.68 -13.34 16.20
C LEU A 33 -21.93 -14.27 15.00
N GLU A 34 -21.06 -15.26 14.77
CA GLU A 34 -21.25 -16.27 13.71
C GLU A 34 -22.48 -17.15 13.99
N ALA A 35 -22.68 -17.57 15.24
CA ALA A 35 -23.87 -18.31 15.66
C ALA A 35 -25.16 -17.47 15.54
N PHE A 36 -25.13 -16.22 16.01
CA PHE A 36 -26.24 -15.28 15.90
C PHE A 36 -26.61 -14.99 14.44
N ALA A 37 -25.60 -14.76 13.61
CA ALA A 37 -25.76 -14.56 12.16
C ALA A 37 -26.46 -15.75 11.50
N GLN A 38 -26.06 -16.98 11.85
CA GLN A 38 -26.70 -18.19 11.34
C GLN A 38 -28.14 -18.35 11.84
N GLN A 39 -28.40 -18.07 13.12
CA GLN A 39 -29.74 -18.18 13.71
C GLN A 39 -30.75 -17.22 13.07
N HIS A 40 -30.31 -16.02 12.70
CA HIS A 40 -31.18 -14.96 12.18
C HIS A 40 -31.08 -14.75 10.66
N ASP A 41 -30.33 -15.61 9.95
CA ASP A 41 -30.06 -15.51 8.50
C ASP A 41 -29.47 -14.14 8.09
N ILE A 42 -28.49 -13.66 8.86
CA ILE A 42 -27.80 -12.40 8.63
C ILE A 42 -26.40 -12.70 8.12
N LYS A 43 -25.93 -11.94 7.12
CA LYS A 43 -24.55 -12.05 6.62
C LYS A 43 -23.56 -11.40 7.59
N ILE A 44 -22.44 -12.07 7.83
CA ILE A 44 -21.30 -11.53 8.60
C ILE A 44 -20.15 -11.15 7.66
N GLY A 45 -19.41 -10.09 8.00
CA GLY A 45 -18.23 -9.66 7.26
C GLY A 45 -17.37 -8.71 8.09
N THR A 46 -16.08 -8.63 7.78
CA THR A 46 -15.15 -7.78 8.55
C THR A 46 -14.98 -6.40 7.90
N ILE A 47 -14.56 -5.41 8.71
CA ILE A 47 -14.17 -4.10 8.18
C ILE A 47 -12.94 -4.24 7.26
N ALA A 48 -12.01 -5.15 7.58
CA ALA A 48 -10.84 -5.42 6.76
C ALA A 48 -11.22 -5.93 5.36
N ASP A 49 -12.16 -6.87 5.26
CA ASP A 49 -12.66 -7.38 3.98
C ASP A 49 -13.39 -6.29 3.19
N LEU A 50 -14.15 -5.43 3.87
CA LEU A 50 -14.82 -4.30 3.22
C LEU A 50 -13.80 -3.29 2.65
N ILE A 51 -12.74 -2.96 3.41
CA ILE A 51 -11.66 -2.11 2.93
C ILE A 51 -11.01 -2.77 1.72
N HIS A 52 -10.65 -4.04 1.81
CA HIS A 52 -10.03 -4.79 0.72
C HIS A 52 -10.91 -4.83 -0.54
N TYR A 53 -12.20 -5.14 -0.38
CA TYR A 53 -13.17 -5.14 -1.47
C TYR A 53 -13.23 -3.77 -2.16
N ARG A 54 -13.37 -2.69 -1.39
CA ARG A 54 -13.42 -1.33 -1.95
C ARG A 54 -12.12 -0.96 -2.65
N MET A 55 -10.97 -1.28 -2.09
CA MET A 55 -9.68 -0.98 -2.71
C MET A 55 -9.52 -1.67 -4.08
N ILE A 56 -10.09 -2.87 -4.26
CA ILE A 56 -10.06 -3.61 -5.55
C ILE A 56 -11.07 -3.04 -6.55
N HIS A 57 -12.28 -2.71 -6.09
CA HIS A 57 -13.41 -2.39 -6.99
C HIS A 57 -13.60 -0.88 -7.23
N GLU A 58 -13.06 -0.03 -6.37
CA GLU A 58 -13.11 1.42 -6.50
C GLU A 58 -11.75 1.95 -6.95
N ARG A 59 -11.75 2.79 -7.99
CA ARG A 59 -10.55 3.53 -8.38
C ARG A 59 -10.42 4.74 -7.45
N THR A 60 -9.50 4.65 -6.50
CA THR A 60 -9.25 5.72 -5.52
C THR A 60 -8.12 6.64 -5.94
N VAL A 61 -7.22 6.16 -6.81
CA VAL A 61 -6.03 6.90 -7.25
C VAL A 61 -6.20 7.45 -8.68
N GLN A 62 -5.84 8.72 -8.86
CA GLN A 62 -5.92 9.42 -10.15
C GLN A 62 -4.54 9.90 -10.60
N ARG A 63 -4.18 9.65 -11.86
CA ARG A 63 -2.95 10.16 -12.50
C ARG A 63 -3.13 11.65 -12.79
N ILE A 64 -2.19 12.48 -12.33
CA ILE A 64 -2.29 13.94 -12.40
C ILE A 64 -1.38 14.50 -13.49
N ALA A 65 -0.10 14.13 -13.48
CA ALA A 65 0.86 14.62 -14.45
C ALA A 65 1.96 13.59 -14.68
N GLU A 66 2.63 13.72 -15.82
CA GLU A 66 3.83 12.98 -16.18
C GLU A 66 4.83 13.94 -16.81
N GLN A 67 6.08 13.86 -16.38
CA GLN A 67 7.15 14.70 -16.89
C GLN A 67 8.50 14.00 -16.80
N PRO A 68 9.45 14.28 -17.71
CA PRO A 68 10.83 13.84 -17.54
C PRO A 68 11.43 14.49 -16.29
N MET A 69 12.22 13.72 -15.56
CA MET A 69 12.94 14.14 -14.37
C MET A 69 14.40 13.69 -14.49
N ASP A 70 15.30 14.66 -14.51
CA ASP A 70 16.74 14.38 -14.47
C ASP A 70 17.25 14.49 -13.04
N SER A 71 18.01 13.51 -12.58
CA SER A 71 18.53 13.44 -11.21
C SER A 71 19.96 12.92 -11.20
N GLU A 72 20.68 13.15 -10.09
CA GLU A 72 22.03 12.58 -9.89
C GLU A 72 22.06 11.04 -9.90
N LEU A 73 20.89 10.40 -9.84
CA LEU A 73 20.74 8.94 -9.79
C LEU A 73 20.25 8.36 -11.11
N GLY A 74 20.12 9.18 -12.15
CA GLY A 74 19.62 8.81 -13.47
C GLY A 74 18.45 9.68 -13.92
N SER A 75 18.10 9.53 -15.19
CA SER A 75 16.95 10.22 -15.80
C SER A 75 15.75 9.29 -15.80
N PHE A 76 14.64 9.73 -15.22
CA PHE A 76 13.40 8.97 -15.09
C PHE A 76 12.22 9.77 -15.66
N ASN A 77 11.10 9.10 -15.92
CA ASN A 77 9.81 9.78 -16.03
C ASN A 77 9.16 9.80 -14.64
N LEU A 78 8.80 10.99 -14.17
CA LEU A 78 8.06 11.19 -12.93
C LEU A 78 6.57 11.26 -13.25
N VAL A 79 5.82 10.29 -12.74
CA VAL A 79 4.36 10.26 -12.80
C VAL A 79 3.80 10.59 -11.42
N THR A 80 2.89 11.56 -11.34
CA THR A 80 2.26 11.98 -10.09
C THR A 80 0.83 11.48 -10.01
N TYR A 81 0.45 11.02 -8.83
CA TYR A 81 -0.88 10.49 -8.54
C TYR A 81 -1.46 11.18 -7.31
N ARG A 82 -2.79 11.34 -7.28
CA ARG A 82 -3.53 11.83 -6.10
C ARG A 82 -4.53 10.78 -5.64
N ASP A 83 -4.53 10.50 -4.34
CA ASP A 83 -5.56 9.70 -3.69
C ASP A 83 -6.79 10.57 -3.39
N SER A 84 -7.97 10.12 -3.82
CA SER A 84 -9.25 10.81 -3.59
C SER A 84 -9.85 10.57 -2.20
N VAL A 85 -9.35 9.59 -1.45
CA VAL A 85 -9.79 9.22 -0.11
C VAL A 85 -9.05 10.04 0.94
N GLU A 86 -7.71 10.01 0.90
CA GLU A 86 -6.85 10.67 1.90
C GLU A 86 -6.34 12.05 1.42
N GLY A 87 -6.38 12.33 0.12
CA GLY A 87 -5.83 13.56 -0.47
C GLY A 87 -4.31 13.50 -0.71
N ASP A 88 -3.68 12.40 -0.33
CA ASP A 88 -2.25 12.15 -0.45
C ASP A 88 -1.77 12.16 -1.90
N VAL A 89 -0.49 12.53 -2.08
CA VAL A 89 0.17 12.53 -3.38
C VAL A 89 1.22 11.44 -3.42
N HIS A 90 1.12 10.56 -4.40
CA HIS A 90 2.10 9.50 -4.64
C HIS A 90 2.92 9.80 -5.89
N LEU A 91 4.17 9.37 -5.91
CA LEU A 91 5.10 9.62 -7.00
C LEU A 91 5.60 8.28 -7.54
N ALA A 92 5.52 8.06 -8.84
CA ALA A 92 6.13 6.91 -9.49
C ALA A 92 7.25 7.39 -10.42
N LEU A 93 8.46 6.89 -10.18
CA LEU A 93 9.60 7.06 -11.05
C LEU A 93 9.66 5.84 -11.98
N THR A 94 9.45 6.06 -13.26
CA THR A 94 9.48 4.99 -14.27
C THR A 94 10.67 5.17 -15.20
N LEU A 95 11.31 4.07 -15.56
CA LEU A 95 12.37 4.02 -16.56
C LEU A 95 12.02 2.96 -17.61
N GLY A 96 12.37 3.23 -18.87
CA GLY A 96 12.19 2.27 -19.96
C GLY A 96 10.72 2.06 -20.34
N THR A 97 10.46 0.96 -21.05
CA THR A 97 9.10 0.55 -21.43
C THR A 97 8.62 -0.53 -20.47
N ILE A 98 7.41 -0.34 -19.92
CA ILE A 98 6.77 -1.31 -19.02
C ILE A 98 5.83 -2.17 -19.87
N CYS A 99 6.09 -3.46 -19.90
CA CYS A 99 5.29 -4.46 -20.59
C CYS A 99 4.60 -5.36 -19.57
N ALA A 100 3.29 -5.57 -19.72
CA ALA A 100 2.52 -6.44 -18.83
C ALA A 100 3.07 -7.89 -18.79
N GLU A 101 3.60 -8.36 -19.92
CA GLU A 101 3.96 -9.76 -20.11
C GLU A 101 5.33 -10.11 -19.53
N GLU A 102 6.15 -9.09 -19.29
CA GLU A 102 7.52 -9.20 -18.82
C GLU A 102 7.63 -8.74 -17.35
N PRO A 103 8.36 -9.48 -16.49
CA PRO A 103 8.57 -9.06 -15.11
C PRO A 103 9.29 -7.71 -15.00
N THR A 104 8.59 -6.69 -14.51
CA THR A 104 9.15 -5.36 -14.29
C THR A 104 9.87 -5.31 -12.93
N LEU A 105 11.06 -4.68 -12.86
CA LEU A 105 11.72 -4.43 -11.58
C LEU A 105 10.97 -3.32 -10.82
N VAL A 106 10.47 -3.62 -9.63
CA VAL A 106 9.61 -2.70 -8.87
C VAL A 106 10.16 -2.51 -7.46
N ARG A 107 10.17 -1.26 -6.99
CA ARG A 107 10.31 -0.90 -5.57
C ARG A 107 9.10 -0.11 -5.14
N VAL A 108 8.40 -0.57 -4.12
CA VAL A 108 7.47 0.26 -3.34
C VAL A 108 8.21 0.75 -2.12
N HIS A 109 8.34 2.08 -1.99
CA HIS A 109 9.14 2.73 -0.98
C HIS A 109 8.29 3.66 -0.13
N ASN A 110 8.33 3.44 1.18
CA ASN A 110 7.80 4.38 2.17
C ASN A 110 8.91 5.38 2.49
N MET A 111 8.60 6.67 2.39
CA MET A 111 9.58 7.72 2.65
C MET A 111 10.04 7.69 4.10
N ASP A 112 11.35 7.75 4.30
CA ASP A 112 11.98 7.86 5.60
C ASP A 112 13.05 8.96 5.55
N PRO A 113 12.82 10.13 6.15
CA PRO A 113 13.76 11.25 6.07
C PRO A 113 15.17 10.92 6.52
N LEU A 114 15.34 10.04 7.52
CA LEU A 114 16.67 9.68 8.02
C LEU A 114 17.48 8.96 6.92
N ARG A 115 16.84 8.08 6.16
CA ARG A 115 17.51 7.30 5.11
C ARG A 115 17.57 8.06 3.79
N ASP A 116 16.49 8.75 3.44
CA ASP A 116 16.31 9.36 2.12
C ASP A 116 16.93 10.77 2.04
N LEU A 117 16.92 11.54 3.15
CA LEU A 117 17.54 12.87 3.20
C LEU A 117 18.91 12.85 3.89
N LEU A 118 19.03 12.18 5.04
CA LEU A 118 20.28 12.16 5.82
C LEU A 118 21.22 11.00 5.48
N MET A 119 20.82 10.12 4.54
CA MET A 119 21.65 9.02 4.06
C MET A 119 22.09 8.05 5.17
N VAL A 120 21.29 7.92 6.24
CA VAL A 120 21.57 6.99 7.34
C VAL A 120 21.56 5.55 6.82
N ASN A 121 22.66 4.84 7.07
CA ASN A 121 22.78 3.44 6.66
C ASN A 121 22.02 2.52 7.63
N GLN A 122 21.20 1.63 7.08
CA GLN A 122 20.50 0.57 7.80
C GLN A 122 20.65 -0.73 7.01
N PRO A 123 21.48 -1.69 7.50
CA PRO A 123 21.71 -2.96 6.82
C PRO A 123 20.43 -3.76 6.60
N GLY A 124 20.35 -4.48 5.48
CA GLY A 124 19.21 -5.37 5.18
C GLY A 124 17.93 -4.67 4.74
N ARG A 125 18.00 -3.37 4.37
CA ARG A 125 16.88 -2.61 3.80
C ARG A 125 17.31 -1.86 2.54
N TRP A 126 16.52 -1.97 1.47
CA TRP A 126 16.64 -1.13 0.28
C TRP A 126 16.49 0.36 0.64
N SER A 127 17.48 1.18 0.26
CA SER A 127 17.36 2.65 0.31
C SER A 127 16.74 3.16 -1.00
N LEU A 128 16.16 4.36 -0.99
CA LEU A 128 15.65 4.97 -2.22
C LEU A 128 16.75 5.07 -3.28
N ARG A 129 17.95 5.50 -2.86
CA ARG A 129 19.12 5.64 -3.73
C ARG A 129 19.55 4.31 -4.36
N ALA A 130 19.61 3.23 -3.57
CA ALA A 130 19.97 1.91 -4.09
C ALA A 130 18.91 1.38 -5.07
N ALA A 131 17.62 1.56 -4.75
CA ALA A 131 16.53 1.14 -5.62
C ALA A 131 16.53 1.89 -6.96
N MET A 132 16.72 3.22 -6.95
CA MET A 132 16.82 4.02 -8.17
C MET A 132 18.01 3.58 -9.04
N ARG A 133 19.18 3.34 -8.42
CA ARG A 133 20.36 2.82 -9.15
C ARG A 133 20.10 1.46 -9.77
N ALA A 134 19.53 0.52 -9.02
CA ALA A 134 19.22 -0.81 -9.53
C ALA A 134 18.24 -0.77 -10.72
N VAL A 135 17.22 0.11 -10.68
CA VAL A 135 16.34 0.34 -11.83
C VAL A 135 17.09 0.93 -13.00
N ASN A 136 17.97 1.91 -12.76
CA ASN A 136 18.77 2.53 -13.80
C ASN A 136 19.72 1.53 -14.49
N GLU A 137 20.36 0.66 -13.71
CA GLU A 137 21.23 -0.41 -14.21
C GLU A 137 20.45 -1.48 -14.99
N ALA A 138 19.22 -1.79 -14.57
CA ALA A 138 18.34 -2.71 -15.28
C ALA A 138 17.77 -2.13 -16.58
N GLY A 139 17.78 -0.80 -16.75
CA GLY A 139 17.26 -0.10 -17.93
C GLY A 139 15.73 -0.02 -18.05
N SER A 140 14.99 -0.73 -17.19
CA SER A 140 13.53 -0.64 -17.10
C SER A 140 13.05 -0.95 -15.68
N GLY A 141 12.08 -0.20 -15.19
CA GLY A 141 11.50 -0.45 -13.87
C GLY A 141 10.70 0.72 -13.28
N VAL A 142 10.20 0.49 -12.06
CA VAL A 142 9.37 1.44 -11.31
C VAL A 142 9.88 1.58 -9.88
N VAL A 143 10.10 2.82 -9.43
CA VAL A 143 10.25 3.16 -8.02
C VAL A 143 9.04 4.00 -7.60
N LEU A 144 8.17 3.41 -6.79
CA LEU A 144 6.96 4.03 -6.28
C LEU A 144 7.19 4.58 -4.87
N LEU A 145 6.99 5.88 -4.70
CA LEU A 145 6.98 6.59 -3.42
C LEU A 145 5.54 6.83 -3.00
N LEU A 146 5.13 6.19 -1.91
CA LEU A 146 3.82 6.42 -1.32
C LEU A 146 3.93 7.62 -0.37
N GLY A 147 3.35 8.76 -0.77
CA GLY A 147 3.29 9.95 0.07
C GLY A 147 2.31 9.78 1.21
N HIS A 148 2.72 9.08 2.27
CA HIS A 148 2.07 9.18 3.56
C HIS A 148 2.63 10.39 4.31
N PRO A 149 1.79 11.19 4.98
CA PRO A 149 2.26 12.24 5.86
C PRO A 149 3.10 11.63 6.99
N LEU A 150 4.29 12.20 7.20
CA LEU A 150 5.16 11.78 8.29
C LEU A 150 4.64 12.36 9.61
N ASP A 151 4.03 11.51 10.42
CA ASP A 151 3.63 11.86 11.79
C ASP A 151 4.88 12.01 12.69
N GLY A 152 4.83 12.96 13.62
CA GLY A 152 5.90 13.22 14.57
C GLY A 152 6.24 12.00 15.43
N ASP A 153 5.23 11.22 15.84
CA ASP A 153 5.44 9.98 16.60
C ASP A 153 6.13 8.90 15.76
N VAL A 154 5.81 8.82 14.47
CA VAL A 154 6.47 7.91 13.52
C VAL A 154 7.94 8.30 13.32
N LEU A 155 8.21 9.60 13.16
CA LEU A 155 9.59 10.10 13.06
C LEU A 155 10.40 9.81 14.34
N LEU A 156 9.83 10.04 15.52
CA LEU A 156 10.47 9.71 16.79
C LEU A 156 10.75 8.22 16.92
N ALA A 157 9.85 7.36 16.44
CA ALA A 157 10.07 5.92 16.39
C ALA A 157 11.24 5.54 15.47
N HIS A 158 11.34 6.12 14.26
CA HIS A 158 12.45 5.88 13.34
C HIS A 158 13.81 6.30 13.92
N ILE A 159 13.85 7.41 14.66
CA ILE A 159 15.06 7.89 15.35
C ILE A 159 15.49 6.87 16.43
N ARG A 160 14.53 6.36 17.22
CA ARG A 160 14.81 5.34 18.23
C ARG A 160 15.31 4.03 17.63
N GLU A 161 14.70 3.59 16.52
CA GLU A 161 15.14 2.39 15.79
C GLU A 161 16.59 2.56 15.29
N THR A 162 16.92 3.73 14.74
CA THR A 162 18.29 4.05 14.30
C THR A 162 19.30 4.05 15.46
N ALA A 163 18.85 4.41 16.68
CA ALA A 163 19.67 4.34 17.89
C ALA A 163 19.79 2.92 18.48
N GLY A 164 19.30 1.88 17.78
CA GLY A 164 19.37 0.48 18.22
C GLY A 164 18.31 0.08 19.26
N GLN A 165 17.29 0.91 19.47
CA GLN A 165 16.16 0.58 20.34
C GLN A 165 15.15 -0.31 19.60
N GLN A 166 14.30 -1.03 20.34
CA GLN A 166 13.32 -1.92 19.73
C GLN A 166 12.42 -1.15 18.74
N PRO A 167 12.27 -1.66 17.50
CA PRO A 167 11.42 -1.02 16.52
C PRO A 167 9.97 -1.06 16.99
N ILE A 168 9.32 0.11 16.99
CA ILE A 168 7.87 0.17 17.10
C ILE A 168 7.35 -0.34 15.75
N LYS A 169 6.68 -1.49 15.75
CA LYS A 169 6.06 -2.03 14.53
C LYS A 169 4.97 -1.07 14.08
N THR A 170 5.26 -0.24 13.10
CA THR A 170 4.23 0.50 12.36
C THR A 170 3.48 -0.52 11.48
N PRO A 171 2.17 -0.69 11.67
CA PRO A 171 1.41 -1.58 10.79
C PRO A 171 1.50 -1.03 9.37
N THR A 172 1.89 -1.90 8.43
CA THR A 172 1.72 -1.61 7.00
C THR A 172 0.22 -1.56 6.75
N THR A 173 -0.32 -0.37 6.55
CA THR A 173 -1.75 -0.17 6.38
C THR A 173 -2.19 -0.81 5.06
N TYR A 174 -3.33 -1.50 5.08
CA TYR A 174 -3.95 -2.02 3.85
C TYR A 174 -4.16 -0.94 2.77
N SER A 175 -4.27 0.34 3.16
CA SER A 175 -4.33 1.51 2.27
C SER A 175 -3.07 1.63 1.41
N THR A 176 -1.90 1.52 2.00
CA THR A 176 -0.58 1.58 1.34
C THR A 176 -0.47 0.52 0.24
N VAL A 177 -0.95 -0.71 0.51
CA VAL A 177 -0.94 -1.81 -0.46
C VAL A 177 -1.92 -1.56 -1.60
N GLY A 178 -3.13 -1.09 -1.32
CA GLY A 178 -4.14 -0.89 -2.35
C GLY A 178 -3.82 0.29 -3.28
N ALA A 179 -3.39 1.44 -2.73
CA ALA A 179 -2.96 2.59 -3.54
C ALA A 179 -1.77 2.22 -4.43
N GLY A 180 -0.76 1.54 -3.84
CA GLY A 180 0.40 1.07 -4.60
C GLY A 180 0.03 0.09 -5.72
N SER A 181 -0.90 -0.82 -5.46
CA SER A 181 -1.38 -1.78 -6.46
C SER A 181 -2.13 -1.10 -7.61
N GLN A 182 -3.00 -0.12 -7.33
CA GLN A 182 -3.70 0.63 -8.37
C GLN A 182 -2.73 1.42 -9.25
N ILE A 183 -1.71 2.06 -8.65
CA ILE A 183 -0.70 2.81 -9.39
C ILE A 183 0.12 1.90 -10.29
N LEU A 184 0.62 0.78 -9.77
CA LEU A 184 1.39 -0.19 -10.57
C LEU A 184 0.56 -0.74 -11.73
N ARG A 185 -0.73 -1.00 -11.50
CA ARG A 185 -1.66 -1.43 -12.54
C ARG A 185 -1.85 -0.38 -13.63
N ASP A 186 -1.99 0.90 -13.26
CA ASP A 186 -2.11 2.05 -14.19
C ASP A 186 -0.85 2.23 -15.04
N LEU A 187 0.33 2.02 -14.44
CA LEU A 187 1.62 2.04 -15.13
C LEU A 187 1.83 0.86 -16.08
N GLY A 188 0.90 -0.10 -16.13
CA GLY A 188 0.97 -1.27 -17.00
C GLY A 188 1.68 -2.48 -16.41
N VAL A 189 2.14 -2.41 -15.16
CA VAL A 189 2.76 -3.56 -14.48
C VAL A 189 1.71 -4.65 -14.24
N ARG A 190 2.06 -5.89 -14.57
CA ARG A 190 1.28 -7.09 -14.20
C ARG A 190 2.16 -8.11 -13.48
N LYS A 191 3.35 -8.39 -14.02
CA LYS A 191 4.38 -9.20 -13.37
C LYS A 191 5.49 -8.32 -12.83
N MET A 192 5.96 -8.60 -11.62
CA MET A 192 7.02 -7.81 -11.00
C MET A 192 8.06 -8.62 -10.24
N ARG A 193 9.31 -8.17 -10.34
CA ARG A 193 10.43 -8.54 -9.47
C ARG A 193 10.52 -7.47 -8.39
N LEU A 194 10.09 -7.80 -7.18
CA LEU A 194 9.89 -6.83 -6.12
C LEU A 194 11.16 -6.68 -5.24
N MET A 195 11.73 -5.47 -5.21
CA MET A 195 12.83 -5.11 -4.31
C MET A 195 12.31 -4.93 -2.87
N SER A 196 12.11 -6.04 -2.17
CA SER A 196 11.58 -6.09 -0.80
C SER A 196 11.97 -7.40 -0.12
N SER A 197 11.92 -7.41 1.22
CA SER A 197 11.87 -8.65 1.98
C SER A 197 10.61 -9.46 1.60
N PRO A 198 10.70 -10.81 1.57
CA PRO A 198 9.54 -11.67 1.29
C PRO A 198 8.42 -11.39 2.28
N MET A 199 7.22 -11.12 1.76
CA MET A 199 6.06 -10.83 2.59
C MET A 199 4.84 -11.55 2.02
N LYS A 200 4.01 -12.13 2.90
CA LYS A 200 2.76 -12.78 2.49
C LYS A 200 1.73 -11.70 2.18
N PHE A 201 1.53 -11.40 0.91
CA PHE A 201 0.46 -10.52 0.48
C PHE A 201 -0.67 -11.34 -0.16
N ASN A 202 -1.77 -11.51 0.55
CA ASN A 202 -3.01 -12.02 -0.05
C ASN A 202 -3.78 -10.93 -0.80
N ALA A 203 -3.39 -9.66 -0.67
CA ALA A 203 -4.17 -8.52 -1.13
C ALA A 203 -3.85 -8.05 -2.57
N ILE A 204 -2.70 -8.42 -3.15
CA ILE A 204 -2.29 -7.94 -4.48
C ILE A 204 -2.92 -8.74 -5.63
N SER A 205 -3.33 -9.98 -5.38
CA SER A 205 -3.97 -10.84 -6.39
C SER A 205 -5.27 -10.26 -6.93
N GLY A 206 -6.01 -9.48 -6.13
CA GLY A 206 -7.21 -8.76 -6.57
C GLY A 206 -6.94 -7.60 -7.53
N PHE A 207 -5.68 -7.22 -7.75
CA PHE A 207 -5.28 -6.11 -8.62
C PHE A 207 -4.69 -6.55 -9.97
N ASP A 208 -4.79 -7.84 -10.31
CA ASP A 208 -4.12 -8.44 -11.47
C ASP A 208 -2.58 -8.24 -11.44
N LEU A 209 -2.00 -8.31 -10.23
CA LEU A 209 -0.56 -8.19 -9.99
C LEU A 209 0.03 -9.50 -9.45
N GLU A 210 1.17 -9.89 -10.01
CA GLU A 210 1.91 -11.10 -9.66
C GLU A 210 3.36 -10.76 -9.29
N VAL A 211 3.80 -11.18 -8.10
CA VAL A 211 5.21 -11.10 -7.69
C VAL A 211 5.90 -12.39 -8.11
N VAL A 212 6.77 -12.32 -9.13
CA VAL A 212 7.49 -13.50 -9.64
C VAL A 212 8.79 -13.76 -8.89
N GLU A 213 9.37 -12.73 -8.28
CA GLU A 213 10.66 -12.80 -7.58
C GLU A 213 10.72 -11.70 -6.51
N TYR A 214 11.35 -12.01 -5.37
CA TYR A 214 11.78 -11.01 -4.38
C TYR A 214 13.28 -10.78 -4.51
N VAL A 215 13.68 -9.53 -4.75
CA VAL A 215 15.09 -9.14 -4.87
C VAL A 215 15.56 -8.59 -3.53
N PRO A 216 16.44 -9.31 -2.80
CA PRO A 216 16.94 -8.85 -1.50
C PRO A 216 17.84 -7.62 -1.66
N SER A 217 17.95 -6.81 -0.61
CA SER A 217 18.97 -5.77 -0.56
C SER A 217 20.35 -6.40 -0.33
N GLU A 218 21.39 -5.80 -0.90
CA GLU A 218 22.78 -6.10 -0.55
C GLU A 218 23.09 -5.85 0.94
#